data_AF-A0A921N2E8-F1
#
_entry.id   AF-A0A921N2E8-F1
#
_cell.length_a   1.000
_cell.length_b   1.000
_cell.length_c   1.000
_cell.angle_alpha   90.00
_cell.angle_beta   90.00
_cell.angle_gamma   90.00
#
_symmetry.space_group_name_H-M   'P 1'
#
loop_
_entity.id
_entity.type
_entity.pdbx_description
1 polymer ?
#
loop_
_entity_poly.entity_id
_entity_poly.type
_entity_poly.pdbx_seq_one_letter_code
_entity_poly.pdbx_strand_id
1 'polypeptide(L)'
;KNKLEQLVFEYDLCVKSSVKLFEEKMRVDKLLSGFGLNNELSICKDYCNPKVLNINTFIEEMNQKFWRKFIDETDFESMLPSQLKDNFRSNIQANRNIAFNLDNLYYFYNELMNAIPDSYEKTVAKVFDDCTRRYNYTDSEWCKTTWGYDGFKSNNAFAIKNRVIIPCYIANPNSYGTQIPEIFVDLNIIFNNIAGIKNKDDLKYQGEIYKAMTNHCKKFETEHFLISTFKKGTLHIYFKNKKHLAMFNYMAGRGKAWLSEGFADKPYDDMNDSEKEIVRALGFEPEDFKQMQLLQNKRQYIKMLT
;
A
#
# COMPACT_ATOMS: atom_id res chain seq x y z
N LYS A 1 27.27 0.74 -9.43
CA LYS A 1 26.52 1.77 -10.17
C LYS A 1 25.16 1.90 -9.51
N ASN A 2 24.73 3.11 -9.18
CA ASN A 2 23.45 3.33 -8.51
C ASN A 2 22.34 2.84 -9.45
N LYS A 3 21.40 1.99 -8.98
CA LYS A 3 20.30 1.46 -9.81
C LYS A 3 19.53 2.60 -10.50
N LEU A 4 19.39 3.74 -9.83
CA LEU A 4 18.75 4.94 -10.37
C LEU A 4 19.50 5.55 -11.57
N GLU A 5 20.83 5.59 -11.51
CA GLU A 5 21.65 6.08 -12.63
C GLU A 5 21.52 5.16 -13.85
N GLN A 6 21.41 3.84 -13.63
CA GLN A 6 21.17 2.88 -14.69
C GLN A 6 19.78 3.10 -15.31
N LEU A 7 18.75 3.30 -14.48
CA LEU A 7 17.39 3.54 -14.94
C LEU A 7 17.28 4.81 -15.80
N VAL A 8 17.94 5.90 -15.38
CA VAL A 8 18.02 7.15 -16.16
C VAL A 8 18.80 6.93 -17.46
N PHE A 9 19.91 6.20 -17.41
CA PHE A 9 20.69 5.88 -18.61
C PHE A 9 19.86 5.09 -19.65
N GLU A 10 19.10 4.11 -19.20
CA GLU A 10 18.20 3.32 -20.06
C GLU A 10 17.10 4.19 -20.68
N TYR A 11 16.49 5.08 -19.89
CA TYR A 11 15.51 6.05 -20.38
C TYR A 11 16.09 6.94 -21.47
N ASP A 12 17.24 7.55 -21.19
CA ASP A 12 17.95 8.46 -22.10
C ASP A 12 18.31 7.76 -23.41
N LEU A 13 18.81 6.53 -23.33
CA LEU A 13 19.17 5.73 -24.49
C LEU A 13 17.94 5.44 -25.35
N CYS A 14 16.83 5.03 -24.74
CA CYS A 14 15.57 4.78 -25.45
C CYS A 14 15.05 6.04 -26.14
N VAL A 15 14.92 7.15 -25.40
CA VAL A 15 14.39 8.41 -25.95
C VAL A 15 15.28 8.92 -27.09
N LYS A 16 16.60 9.00 -26.88
CA LYS A 16 17.54 9.48 -27.92
C LYS A 16 17.52 8.61 -29.18
N SER A 17 17.44 7.30 -29.02
CA SER A 17 17.40 6.36 -30.15
C SER A 17 16.08 6.47 -30.92
N SER A 18 14.97 6.57 -30.21
CA SER A 18 13.65 6.70 -30.82
C SER A 18 13.45 8.05 -31.50
N VAL A 19 13.92 9.15 -30.91
CA VAL A 19 13.86 10.48 -31.55
C VAL A 19 14.61 10.46 -32.88
N LYS A 20 15.83 9.90 -32.92
CA LYS A 20 16.58 9.72 -34.18
C LYS A 20 15.80 8.91 -35.21
N LEU A 21 15.15 7.81 -34.78
CA LEU A 21 14.34 6.98 -35.67
C LEU A 21 13.15 7.77 -36.27
N PHE A 22 12.46 8.57 -35.45
CA PHE A 22 11.38 9.44 -35.93
C PHE A 22 11.89 10.51 -36.90
N GLU A 23 13.02 11.14 -36.61
CA GLU A 23 13.65 12.12 -37.51
C GLU A 23 14.02 11.50 -38.87
N GLU A 24 14.62 10.31 -38.86
CA GLU A 24 14.95 9.60 -40.11
C GLU A 24 13.70 9.21 -40.88
N LYS A 25 12.65 8.72 -40.21
CA LYS A 25 11.36 8.48 -40.88
C LYS A 25 10.84 9.75 -41.56
N MET A 26 10.82 10.87 -40.86
CA MET A 26 10.34 12.14 -41.42
C MET A 26 11.16 12.56 -42.65
N ARG A 27 12.47 12.30 -42.65
CA ARG A 27 13.34 12.54 -43.82
C ARG A 27 12.97 11.64 -44.99
N VAL A 28 12.79 10.34 -44.74
CA VAL A 28 12.46 9.37 -45.80
C VAL A 28 11.05 9.62 -46.35
N ASP A 29 10.06 9.88 -45.51
CA ASP A 29 8.70 10.22 -45.93
C ASP A 29 8.70 11.47 -46.84
N LYS A 30 9.51 12.48 -46.51
CA LYS A 30 9.68 13.67 -47.35
C LYS A 30 10.29 13.34 -48.72
N LEU A 31 11.28 12.44 -48.77
CA LEU A 31 11.86 12.00 -50.04
C LEU A 31 10.86 11.20 -50.89
N LEU A 32 10.13 10.25 -50.27
CA LEU A 32 9.14 9.40 -50.94
C LEU A 32 7.94 10.19 -51.46
N SER A 33 7.54 11.26 -50.76
CA SER A 33 6.47 12.15 -51.23
C SER A 33 6.79 12.77 -52.59
N GLY A 34 8.07 13.02 -52.90
CA GLY A 34 8.52 13.50 -54.20
C GLY A 34 8.32 12.49 -55.34
N PHE A 35 8.18 11.21 -55.00
CA PHE A 35 7.86 10.12 -55.93
C PHE A 35 6.37 9.74 -55.93
N GLY A 36 5.51 10.49 -55.22
CA GLY A 36 4.08 10.19 -55.10
C GLY A 36 3.75 9.05 -54.13
N LEU A 37 4.73 8.57 -53.36
CA LEU A 37 4.57 7.50 -52.37
C LEU A 37 4.38 8.13 -50.98
N ASN A 38 3.19 7.97 -50.39
CA ASN A 38 2.85 8.57 -49.10
C ASN A 38 2.55 7.49 -48.06
N ASN A 39 3.07 7.65 -46.84
CA ASN A 39 2.78 6.81 -45.67
C ASN A 39 3.20 5.33 -45.76
N GLU A 40 4.20 5.00 -46.59
CA GLU A 40 4.70 3.61 -46.77
C GLU A 40 5.53 3.08 -45.58
N LEU A 41 6.07 3.97 -44.73
CA LEU A 41 6.87 3.58 -43.56
C LEU A 41 6.07 3.61 -42.26
N SER A 42 5.85 2.44 -41.68
CA SER A 42 5.33 2.32 -40.31
C SER A 42 6.43 1.94 -39.32
N ILE A 43 6.53 2.69 -38.21
CA ILE A 43 7.46 2.40 -37.10
C ILE A 43 6.81 1.40 -36.10
N CYS A 44 5.49 1.17 -36.18
CA CYS A 44 4.75 0.31 -35.25
C CYS A 44 3.74 -0.57 -35.99
N LYS A 45 3.44 -1.76 -35.45
CA LYS A 45 2.50 -2.71 -36.08
C LYS A 45 1.07 -2.13 -36.11
N ASP A 46 0.38 -2.32 -37.24
CA ASP A 46 -0.93 -1.73 -37.61
C ASP A 46 -2.13 -2.07 -36.72
N TYR A 47 -1.98 -2.89 -35.68
CA TYR A 47 -3.08 -3.22 -34.76
C TYR A 47 -3.32 -2.13 -33.68
N CYS A 48 -2.51 -1.08 -33.66
CA CYS A 48 -2.71 0.09 -32.82
C CYS A 48 -3.45 1.17 -33.63
N ASN A 49 -4.63 1.58 -33.16
CA ASN A 49 -5.48 2.63 -33.72
C ASN A 49 -4.63 3.84 -34.23
N PRO A 50 -4.86 4.42 -35.42
CA PRO A 50 -3.97 5.37 -36.09
C PRO A 50 -3.99 6.78 -35.48
N LYS A 51 -4.01 6.90 -34.15
CA LYS A 51 -3.45 8.07 -33.49
C LYS A 51 -1.94 7.98 -33.68
N VAL A 52 -1.48 8.56 -34.78
CA VAL A 52 -0.08 8.74 -35.17
C VAL A 52 0.74 8.99 -33.91
N LEU A 53 1.53 7.98 -33.51
CA LEU A 53 2.48 8.08 -32.42
C LEU A 53 3.49 9.16 -32.84
N ASN A 54 3.24 10.41 -32.45
CA ASN A 54 4.17 11.50 -32.66
C ASN A 54 5.25 11.43 -31.58
N ILE A 55 6.37 12.12 -31.81
CA ILE A 55 7.53 12.12 -30.91
C ILE A 55 7.11 12.47 -29.48
N ASN A 56 6.22 13.45 -29.30
CA ASN A 56 5.77 13.89 -27.97
C ASN A 56 4.95 12.80 -27.27
N THR A 57 4.00 12.17 -27.96
CA THR A 57 3.20 11.07 -27.43
C THR A 57 4.08 9.88 -27.05
N PHE A 58 5.10 9.57 -27.85
CA PHE A 58 6.08 8.55 -27.50
C PHE A 58 6.86 8.91 -26.23
N ILE A 59 7.38 10.14 -26.13
CA ILE A 59 8.12 10.60 -24.95
C ILE A 59 7.23 10.54 -23.70
N GLU A 60 5.97 10.98 -23.77
CA GLU A 60 5.01 10.92 -22.66
C GLU A 60 4.75 9.47 -22.21
N GLU A 61 4.54 8.54 -23.15
CA GLU A 61 4.35 7.12 -22.84
C GLU A 61 5.60 6.50 -22.22
N MET A 62 6.79 6.82 -22.74
CA MET A 62 8.05 6.35 -22.20
C MET A 62 8.29 6.90 -20.79
N ASN A 63 7.99 8.18 -20.56
CA ASN A 63 8.00 8.78 -19.24
C ASN A 63 7.16 7.96 -18.25
N GLN A 64 5.90 7.67 -18.60
CA GLN A 64 5.01 6.90 -17.73
C GLN A 64 5.54 5.49 -17.45
N LYS A 65 6.05 4.80 -18.47
CA LYS A 65 6.60 3.45 -18.32
C LYS A 65 7.83 3.43 -17.42
N PHE A 66 8.72 4.41 -17.55
CA PHE A 66 9.92 4.50 -16.72
C PHE A 66 9.63 4.97 -15.29
N TRP A 67 8.67 5.87 -15.09
CA TRP A 67 8.15 6.20 -13.76
C TRP A 67 7.54 4.98 -13.06
N ARG A 68 6.80 4.13 -13.79
CA ARG A 68 6.30 2.87 -13.24
C ARG A 68 7.44 1.91 -12.87
N LYS A 69 8.41 1.73 -13.79
CA LYS A 69 9.59 0.88 -13.57
C LYS A 69 10.40 1.32 -12.34
N PHE A 70 10.56 2.63 -12.13
CA PHE A 70 11.22 3.18 -10.94
C PHE A 70 10.57 2.69 -9.63
N ILE A 71 9.24 2.62 -9.57
CA ILE A 71 8.51 2.18 -8.37
C ILE A 71 8.65 0.67 -8.20
N ASP A 72 8.50 -0.07 -9.29
CA ASP A 72 8.62 -1.53 -9.28
C ASP A 72 10.01 -1.96 -8.78
N GLU A 73 11.07 -1.23 -9.17
CA GLU A 73 12.45 -1.50 -8.75
C GLU A 73 12.79 -1.05 -7.32
N THR A 74 11.98 -0.18 -6.72
CA THR A 74 12.20 0.33 -5.36
C THR A 74 11.47 -0.49 -4.29
N ASP A 75 10.87 -1.64 -4.66
CA ASP A 75 10.12 -2.56 -3.80
C ASP A 75 8.94 -1.92 -3.02
N PHE A 76 8.66 -0.63 -3.22
CA PHE A 76 7.66 0.13 -2.48
C PHE A 76 6.25 -0.45 -2.66
N GLU A 77 5.86 -0.86 -3.88
CA GLU A 77 4.51 -1.37 -4.12
C GLU A 77 4.19 -2.59 -3.25
N SER A 78 5.15 -3.46 -2.93
CA SER A 78 4.90 -4.63 -2.08
C SER A 78 4.72 -4.25 -0.60
N MET A 79 5.21 -3.08 -0.19
CA MET A 79 5.26 -2.66 1.20
C MET A 79 4.12 -1.78 1.66
N LEU A 80 3.40 -1.19 0.73
CA LEU A 80 2.36 -0.21 1.04
C LEU A 80 0.99 -0.91 1.02
N PRO A 81 0.04 -0.54 1.89
CA PRO A 81 -1.33 -1.03 1.77
C PRO A 81 -2.05 -0.40 0.56
N SER A 82 -3.18 -0.97 0.12
CA SER A 82 -3.80 -0.67 -1.18
C SER A 82 -4.07 0.82 -1.44
N GLN A 83 -4.67 1.52 -0.48
CA GLN A 83 -4.98 2.95 -0.60
C GLN A 83 -3.73 3.79 -0.83
N LEU A 84 -2.64 3.43 -0.16
CA LEU A 84 -1.39 4.15 -0.28
C LEU A 84 -0.77 3.91 -1.67
N LYS A 85 -0.84 2.68 -2.19
CA LYS A 85 -0.48 2.37 -3.59
C LYS A 85 -1.29 3.20 -4.58
N ASP A 86 -2.61 3.32 -4.37
CA ASP A 86 -3.49 4.06 -5.27
C ASP A 86 -3.20 5.56 -5.28
N ASN A 87 -3.03 6.17 -4.10
CA ASN A 87 -2.63 7.57 -3.97
C ASN A 87 -1.30 7.84 -4.70
N PHE A 88 -0.33 6.93 -4.57
CA PHE A 88 0.93 7.04 -5.29
C PHE A 88 0.77 6.94 -6.80
N ARG A 89 0.03 5.94 -7.29
CA ARG A 89 -0.26 5.77 -8.72
C ARG A 89 -0.95 6.99 -9.30
N SER A 90 -1.92 7.57 -8.59
CA SER A 90 -2.60 8.80 -8.99
C SER A 90 -1.66 10.01 -9.04
N ASN A 91 -0.78 10.19 -8.04
CA ASN A 91 0.19 11.28 -8.03
C ASN A 91 1.19 11.17 -9.19
N ILE A 92 1.63 9.96 -9.53
CA ILE A 92 2.52 9.72 -10.68
C ILE A 92 1.81 10.00 -12.00
N GLN A 93 0.56 9.57 -12.11
CA GLN A 93 -0.25 9.87 -13.28
C GLN A 93 -0.45 11.39 -13.46
N ALA A 94 -0.65 12.13 -12.36
CA ALA A 94 -0.73 13.59 -12.38
C ALA A 94 0.61 14.24 -12.76
N ASN A 95 1.72 13.65 -12.34
CA ASN A 95 3.08 14.12 -12.58
C ASN A 95 3.74 13.55 -13.85
N ARG A 96 2.97 12.93 -14.76
CA ARG A 96 3.48 12.30 -16.00
C ARG A 96 4.29 13.25 -16.91
N ASN A 97 4.02 14.55 -16.81
CA ASN A 97 4.67 15.60 -17.58
C ASN A 97 6.01 16.05 -16.96
N ILE A 98 6.36 15.57 -15.76
CA ILE A 98 7.66 15.83 -15.15
C ILE A 98 8.72 15.05 -15.93
N ALA A 99 9.80 15.74 -16.32
CA ALA A 99 10.90 15.12 -17.04
C ALA A 99 11.54 14.00 -16.21
N PHE A 100 11.75 12.84 -16.83
CA PHE A 100 12.41 11.72 -16.16
C PHE A 100 13.92 11.94 -16.18
N ASN A 101 14.46 12.51 -15.11
CA ASN A 101 15.88 12.77 -14.93
C ASN A 101 16.29 12.52 -13.47
N LEU A 102 17.61 12.51 -13.23
CA LEU A 102 18.18 12.16 -11.94
C LEU A 102 17.69 13.08 -10.80
N ASP A 103 17.63 14.39 -11.03
CA ASP A 103 17.25 15.37 -10.02
C ASP A 103 15.78 15.20 -9.62
N ASN A 104 14.90 15.04 -10.59
CA ASN A 104 13.48 14.79 -10.37
C ASN A 104 13.23 13.45 -9.68
N LEU A 105 14.03 12.42 -9.99
CA LEU A 105 13.97 11.13 -9.30
C LEU A 105 14.39 11.26 -7.84
N TYR A 106 15.48 11.98 -7.54
CA TYR A 106 15.89 12.22 -6.16
C TYR A 106 14.88 13.05 -5.38
N TYR A 107 14.37 14.12 -5.98
CA TYR A 107 13.31 14.92 -5.38
C TYR A 107 12.09 14.06 -5.05
N PHE A 108 11.60 13.30 -6.03
CA PHE A 108 10.43 12.44 -5.85
C PHE A 108 10.70 11.36 -4.80
N TYR A 109 11.86 10.70 -4.84
CA TYR A 109 12.25 9.72 -3.83
C TYR A 109 12.25 10.32 -2.42
N ASN A 110 12.81 11.51 -2.23
CA ASN A 110 12.84 12.17 -0.92
C ASN A 110 11.44 12.58 -0.45
N GLU A 111 10.62 13.15 -1.32
CA GLU A 111 9.22 13.49 -1.02
C GLU A 111 8.41 12.24 -0.64
N LEU A 112 8.60 11.14 -1.37
CA LEU A 112 8.02 9.84 -1.03
C LEU A 112 8.45 9.40 0.36
N MET A 113 9.75 9.39 0.64
CA MET A 113 10.29 8.96 1.92
C MET A 113 9.80 9.81 3.10
N ASN A 114 9.54 11.10 2.87
CA ASN A 114 8.97 12.00 3.87
C ASN A 114 7.47 11.80 4.06
N ALA A 115 6.71 11.48 3.00
CA ALA A 115 5.25 11.33 3.05
C ALA A 115 4.79 9.94 3.53
N ILE A 116 5.60 8.90 3.35
CA ILE A 116 5.26 7.52 3.75
C ILE A 116 4.86 7.37 5.22
N PRO A 117 5.58 7.91 6.23
CA PRO A 117 5.20 7.72 7.64
C PRO A 117 3.76 8.12 7.94
N ASP A 118 3.41 9.37 7.66
CA ASP A 118 2.08 9.92 7.98
C ASP A 118 0.99 9.26 7.14
N SER A 119 1.30 8.98 5.88
CA SER A 119 0.35 8.33 4.96
C SER A 119 0.11 6.88 5.35
N TYR A 120 1.14 6.19 5.86
CA TYR A 120 1.04 4.83 6.37
C TYR A 120 0.20 4.78 7.65
N GLU A 121 0.43 5.67 8.62
CA GLU A 121 -0.40 5.77 9.84
C GLU A 121 -1.87 6.04 9.51
N LYS A 122 -2.15 6.95 8.56
CA LYS A 122 -3.52 7.21 8.06
C LYS A 122 -4.14 5.98 7.38
N THR A 123 -3.34 5.22 6.64
CA THR A 123 -3.81 3.98 5.99
C THR A 123 -4.12 2.91 7.04
N VAL A 124 -3.27 2.73 8.05
CA VAL A 124 -3.52 1.85 9.20
C VAL A 124 -4.80 2.27 9.95
N ALA A 125 -5.00 3.57 10.15
CA ALA A 125 -6.22 4.13 10.74
C ALA A 125 -7.49 3.78 9.95
N LYS A 126 -7.44 3.82 8.61
CA LYS A 126 -8.55 3.38 7.77
C LYS A 126 -8.82 1.89 7.89
N VAL A 127 -7.79 1.05 7.86
CA VAL A 127 -7.94 -0.41 8.05
C VAL A 127 -8.54 -0.72 9.43
N PHE A 128 -8.13 0.02 10.46
CA PHE A 128 -8.75 -0.03 11.78
C PHE A 128 -10.24 0.31 11.74
N ASP A 129 -10.64 1.38 11.02
CA ASP A 129 -12.05 1.74 10.83
C ASP A 129 -12.83 0.66 10.08
N ASP A 130 -12.26 0.09 9.02
CA ASP A 130 -12.89 -1.00 8.28
C ASP A 130 -13.08 -2.24 9.16
N CYS A 131 -12.16 -2.48 10.10
CA CYS A 131 -12.24 -3.56 11.08
C CYS A 131 -13.24 -3.31 12.22
N THR A 132 -13.56 -2.05 12.55
CA THR A 132 -14.33 -1.67 13.75
C THR A 132 -15.70 -1.07 13.45
N ARG A 133 -15.83 -0.27 12.39
CA ARG A 133 -17.02 0.54 12.06
C ARG A 133 -17.94 -0.12 11.05
N ARG A 134 -17.38 -0.75 10.01
CA ARG A 134 -18.13 -1.11 8.80
C ARG A 134 -19.15 -2.24 8.99
N TYR A 135 -19.07 -3.00 10.09
CA TYR A 135 -19.90 -4.19 10.34
C TYR A 135 -20.46 -4.27 11.76
N ASN A 136 -20.55 -3.13 12.45
CA ASN A 136 -21.20 -3.07 13.76
C ASN A 136 -22.72 -3.23 13.59
N TYR A 137 -23.36 -4.06 14.42
CA TYR A 137 -24.80 -4.34 14.37
C TYR A 137 -25.67 -3.13 14.76
N THR A 138 -25.04 -2.12 15.38
CA THR A 138 -25.68 -0.87 15.81
C THR A 138 -25.39 0.25 14.81
N ASP A 139 -25.92 0.12 13.59
CA ASP A 139 -25.89 1.18 12.58
C ASP A 139 -26.95 2.26 12.91
N SER A 140 -26.83 2.84 14.11
CA SER A 140 -27.59 4.03 14.52
C SER A 140 -26.62 5.20 14.59
N GLU A 141 -27.15 6.42 14.41
CA GLU A 141 -26.40 7.68 14.31
C GLU A 141 -25.43 7.96 15.49
N TRP A 142 -25.52 7.18 16.56
CA TRP A 142 -24.66 7.16 17.73
C TRP A 142 -23.22 6.73 17.46
N CYS A 143 -22.92 6.00 16.38
CA CYS A 143 -21.55 5.58 16.05
C CYS A 143 -20.73 6.63 15.28
N LYS A 144 -21.30 7.81 14.98
CA LYS A 144 -20.64 8.89 14.23
C LYS A 144 -19.83 9.84 15.11
N THR A 145 -20.03 9.80 16.42
CA THR A 145 -19.26 10.59 17.38
C THR A 145 -18.45 9.65 18.26
N THR A 146 -17.16 9.95 18.41
CA THR A 146 -16.09 9.13 18.96
C THR A 146 -16.25 8.74 20.44
N TRP A 147 -17.45 8.85 21.01
CA TRP A 147 -17.75 8.70 22.45
C TRP A 147 -18.74 7.57 22.78
N GLY A 148 -19.02 6.65 21.84
CA GLY A 148 -19.93 5.52 22.05
C GLY A 148 -19.22 4.16 22.12
N TYR A 149 -19.06 3.67 23.34
CA TYR A 149 -18.56 2.37 23.81
C TYR A 149 -18.81 1.13 22.91
N ASP A 150 -17.81 0.25 22.86
CA ASP A 150 -17.87 -1.18 22.51
C ASP A 150 -18.54 -1.54 21.17
N GLY A 151 -17.91 -1.19 20.05
CA GLY A 151 -18.37 -1.61 18.71
C GLY A 151 -18.37 -3.12 18.47
N PHE A 152 -17.78 -3.90 19.37
CA PHE A 152 -18.03 -5.32 19.60
C PHE A 152 -17.77 -5.59 21.08
N LYS A 153 -18.48 -6.53 21.74
CA LYS A 153 -18.23 -6.94 23.15
C LYS A 153 -16.76 -7.33 23.44
N SER A 154 -15.96 -7.55 22.39
CA SER A 154 -14.53 -7.86 22.42
C SER A 154 -13.58 -6.70 22.10
N ASN A 155 -14.02 -5.50 21.68
CA ASN A 155 -13.13 -4.39 21.24
C ASN A 155 -13.56 -3.05 21.88
N ASN A 156 -12.61 -2.18 22.23
CA ASN A 156 -12.90 -0.83 22.72
C ASN A 156 -12.85 0.17 21.55
N ALA A 157 -13.56 1.30 21.62
CA ALA A 157 -13.59 2.31 20.56
C ALA A 157 -12.19 2.82 20.16
N PHE A 158 -11.22 2.71 21.08
CA PHE A 158 -9.84 3.17 20.93
C PHE A 158 -8.81 2.07 20.63
N ALA A 159 -9.18 0.78 20.72
CA ALA A 159 -8.24 -0.33 20.51
C ALA A 159 -8.94 -1.67 20.19
N ILE A 160 -8.38 -2.40 19.22
CA ILE A 160 -8.76 -3.79 18.95
C ILE A 160 -8.08 -4.70 19.97
N LYS A 161 -8.84 -5.58 20.66
CA LYS A 161 -8.27 -6.39 21.76
C LYS A 161 -7.63 -7.69 21.27
N ASN A 162 -8.39 -8.57 20.62
CA ASN A 162 -7.87 -9.89 20.23
C ASN A 162 -8.50 -10.49 18.97
N ARG A 163 -9.63 -9.93 18.51
CA ARG A 163 -10.36 -10.48 17.37
C ARG A 163 -11.05 -9.39 16.56
N VAL A 164 -11.02 -9.56 15.25
CA VAL A 164 -11.86 -8.84 14.29
C VAL A 164 -12.74 -9.83 13.54
N ILE A 165 -13.94 -9.39 13.16
CA ILE A 165 -14.84 -10.14 12.29
C ILE A 165 -15.03 -9.31 11.03
N ILE A 166 -14.65 -9.87 9.88
CA ILE A 166 -14.86 -9.25 8.56
C ILE A 166 -15.77 -10.14 7.72
N PRO A 167 -16.67 -9.59 6.90
CA PRO A 167 -17.35 -10.38 5.90
C PRO A 167 -16.37 -10.77 4.79
N CYS A 168 -16.64 -11.93 4.22
CA CYS A 168 -16.01 -12.41 3.01
C CYS A 168 -17.05 -13.18 2.26
N TYR A 169 -17.54 -12.59 1.18
CA TYR A 169 -18.45 -13.25 0.28
C TYR A 169 -17.63 -13.98 -0.78
N ILE A 170 -17.93 -15.25 -0.98
CA ILE A 170 -17.38 -15.98 -2.11
C ILE A 170 -18.12 -15.45 -3.35
N ALA A 171 -17.41 -14.76 -4.24
CA ALA A 171 -17.95 -14.41 -5.56
C ALA A 171 -18.41 -15.69 -6.28
N ASN A 172 -19.44 -15.58 -7.11
CA ASN A 172 -20.09 -16.71 -7.80
C ASN A 172 -19.05 -17.74 -8.29
N PRO A 173 -19.22 -19.07 -8.05
CA PRO A 173 -18.25 -20.10 -8.45
C PRO A 173 -17.90 -20.13 -9.94
N ASN A 174 -18.69 -19.49 -10.81
CA ASN A 174 -18.42 -19.33 -12.24
C ASN A 174 -17.58 -18.08 -12.60
N SER A 175 -17.19 -17.27 -11.61
CA SER A 175 -16.32 -16.09 -11.79
C SER A 175 -14.87 -16.46 -11.48
N TYR A 176 -13.97 -16.21 -12.42
CA TYR A 176 -12.52 -16.42 -12.30
C TYR A 176 -11.85 -15.39 -11.38
N GLY A 177 -12.24 -15.35 -10.11
CA GLY A 177 -11.62 -14.47 -9.14
C GLY A 177 -12.16 -14.68 -7.75
N THR A 178 -11.49 -15.52 -6.97
CA THR A 178 -11.67 -15.47 -5.53
C THR A 178 -10.96 -14.24 -5.00
N GLN A 179 -11.65 -13.12 -4.86
CA GLN A 179 -11.05 -11.96 -4.21
C GLN A 179 -11.07 -12.18 -2.70
N ILE A 180 -9.89 -12.37 -2.11
CA ILE A 180 -9.70 -12.19 -0.67
C ILE A 180 -10.22 -10.79 -0.33
N PRO A 181 -10.91 -10.58 0.81
CA PRO A 181 -11.28 -9.24 1.23
C PRO A 181 -10.05 -8.35 1.28
N GLU A 182 -10.12 -7.18 0.64
CA GLU A 182 -9.02 -6.22 0.58
C GLU A 182 -8.46 -5.88 1.97
N ILE A 183 -9.36 -5.77 2.96
CA ILE A 183 -9.02 -5.57 4.39
C ILE A 183 -8.05 -6.64 4.91
N PHE A 184 -8.19 -7.90 4.49
CA PHE A 184 -7.29 -8.97 4.92
C PHE A 184 -5.91 -8.83 4.28
N VAL A 185 -5.86 -8.45 3.01
CA VAL A 185 -4.59 -8.20 2.30
C VAL A 185 -3.84 -7.06 2.98
N ASP A 186 -4.53 -5.95 3.27
CA ASP A 186 -3.95 -4.81 3.97
C ASP A 186 -3.50 -5.17 5.39
N LEU A 187 -4.29 -5.93 6.15
CA LEU A 187 -3.89 -6.43 7.47
C LEU A 187 -2.61 -7.28 7.37
N ASN A 188 -2.50 -8.16 6.37
CA ASN A 188 -1.32 -8.99 6.19
C ASN A 188 -0.08 -8.14 5.86
N ILE A 189 -0.20 -7.15 4.97
CA ILE A 189 0.88 -6.21 4.63
C ILE A 189 1.32 -5.43 5.86
N ILE A 190 0.36 -4.87 6.62
CA ILE A 190 0.65 -4.06 7.80
C ILE A 190 1.38 -4.89 8.86
N PHE A 191 0.93 -6.11 9.12
CA PHE A 191 1.56 -6.98 10.10
C PHE A 191 2.90 -7.55 9.62
N ASN A 192 3.08 -7.80 8.33
CA ASN A 192 4.40 -8.11 7.75
C ASN A 192 5.39 -6.96 7.99
N ASN A 193 4.96 -5.72 7.79
CA ASN A 193 5.80 -4.55 8.04
C ASN A 193 6.14 -4.38 9.53
N ILE A 194 5.15 -4.55 10.43
CA ILE A 194 5.38 -4.50 11.88
C ILE A 194 6.37 -5.60 12.32
N ALA A 195 6.28 -6.79 11.72
CA ALA A 195 7.15 -7.92 12.01
C ALA A 195 8.53 -7.85 11.30
N GLY A 196 8.73 -6.92 10.36
CA GLY A 196 9.97 -6.81 9.58
C GLY A 196 10.18 -7.90 8.51
N ILE A 197 9.10 -8.51 8.01
CA ILE A 197 9.15 -9.56 6.99
C ILE A 197 9.28 -8.93 5.59
N LYS A 198 10.38 -9.24 4.88
CA LYS A 198 10.73 -8.63 3.58
C LYS A 198 10.28 -9.40 2.34
N ASN A 199 10.11 -10.72 2.40
CA ASN A 199 9.67 -11.54 1.26
C ASN A 199 8.15 -11.69 1.27
N LYS A 200 7.49 -10.97 0.36
CA LYS A 200 6.05 -10.70 0.40
C LYS A 200 5.32 -11.46 -0.68
N ASP A 201 4.67 -12.54 -0.27
CA ASP A 201 3.60 -13.12 -1.06
C ASP A 201 2.27 -12.70 -0.44
N ASP A 202 1.79 -11.52 -0.86
CA ASP A 202 0.53 -10.93 -0.39
C ASP A 202 -0.69 -11.80 -0.71
N LEU A 203 -0.53 -12.75 -1.65
CA LEU A 203 -1.57 -13.68 -2.10
C LEU A 203 -1.33 -15.12 -1.62
N LYS A 204 -0.29 -15.35 -0.80
CA LYS A 204 0.10 -16.68 -0.28
C LYS A 204 -1.09 -17.50 0.21
N TYR A 205 -2.01 -16.83 0.91
CA TYR A 205 -3.15 -17.45 1.55
C TYR A 205 -4.43 -17.44 0.72
N GLN A 206 -4.43 -16.94 -0.52
CA GLN A 206 -5.64 -16.80 -1.35
C GLN A 206 -6.35 -18.14 -1.59
N GLY A 207 -5.63 -19.14 -2.07
CA GLY A 207 -6.19 -20.46 -2.32
C GLY A 207 -6.62 -21.18 -1.03
N GLU A 208 -5.89 -20.97 0.06
CA GLU A 208 -6.17 -21.60 1.36
C GLU A 208 -7.38 -20.98 2.04
N ILE A 209 -7.50 -19.64 2.01
CA ILE A 209 -8.67 -18.90 2.49
C ILE A 209 -9.90 -19.29 1.66
N TYR A 210 -9.79 -19.43 0.34
CA TYR A 210 -10.89 -19.92 -0.49
C TYR A 210 -11.38 -21.29 -0.05
N LYS A 211 -10.46 -22.27 0.06
CA LYS A 211 -10.78 -23.62 0.55
C LYS A 211 -11.38 -23.59 1.94
N ALA A 212 -10.82 -22.78 2.84
CA ALA A 212 -11.32 -22.61 4.19
C ALA A 212 -12.74 -22.03 4.19
N MET A 213 -13.06 -21.10 3.29
CA MET A 213 -14.38 -20.50 3.17
C MET A 213 -15.43 -21.50 2.67
N THR A 214 -15.11 -22.23 1.60
CA THR A 214 -15.99 -23.27 1.03
C THR A 214 -16.27 -24.40 2.02
N ASN A 215 -15.26 -24.78 2.81
CA ASN A 215 -15.38 -25.88 3.79
C ASN A 215 -15.73 -25.41 5.20
N HIS A 216 -15.90 -24.11 5.42
CA HIS A 216 -16.18 -23.49 6.72
C HIS A 216 -15.17 -23.89 7.82
N CYS A 217 -13.89 -24.00 7.46
CA CYS A 217 -12.81 -24.40 8.34
C CYS A 217 -12.65 -23.47 9.55
N LYS A 218 -12.31 -24.08 10.68
CA LYS A 218 -11.94 -23.36 11.91
C LYS A 218 -10.45 -23.47 12.13
N LYS A 219 -9.86 -22.41 12.70
CA LYS A 219 -8.47 -22.38 13.16
C LYS A 219 -7.44 -22.62 12.03
N PHE A 220 -7.71 -22.10 10.83
CA PHE A 220 -6.70 -22.00 9.78
C PHE A 220 -5.64 -20.98 10.18
N GLU A 221 -4.37 -21.30 10.00
CA GLU A 221 -3.26 -20.53 10.53
C GLU A 221 -2.47 -19.85 9.41
N THR A 222 -2.31 -18.53 9.51
CA THR A 222 -1.44 -17.70 8.64
C THR A 222 -0.23 -17.23 9.44
N GLU A 223 0.68 -16.43 8.88
CA GLU A 223 1.82 -15.90 9.63
C GLU A 223 1.37 -15.17 10.91
N HIS A 224 0.45 -14.20 10.78
CA HIS A 224 0.06 -13.28 11.86
C HIS A 224 -1.26 -13.63 12.53
N PHE A 225 -2.11 -14.44 11.87
CA PHE A 225 -3.50 -14.62 12.27
C PHE A 225 -3.91 -16.09 12.36
N LEU A 226 -4.81 -16.38 13.29
CA LEU A 226 -5.62 -17.58 13.31
C LEU A 226 -7.02 -17.22 12.79
N ILE A 227 -7.48 -17.90 11.75
CA ILE A 227 -8.69 -17.56 11.00
C ILE A 227 -9.72 -18.66 11.17
N SER A 228 -10.97 -18.27 11.35
CA SER A 228 -12.11 -19.19 11.33
C SER A 228 -13.19 -18.66 10.39
N THR A 229 -13.63 -19.49 9.46
CA THR A 229 -14.63 -19.12 8.45
C THR A 229 -16.00 -19.70 8.81
N PHE A 230 -17.08 -19.02 8.50
CA PHE A 230 -18.44 -19.43 8.87
C PHE A 230 -19.38 -19.43 7.67
N LYS A 231 -20.42 -20.29 7.71
CA LYS A 231 -21.47 -20.42 6.67
C LYS A 231 -22.09 -19.08 6.27
N LYS A 232 -22.16 -18.11 7.19
CA LYS A 232 -22.73 -16.78 6.96
C LYS A 232 -21.81 -15.84 6.15
N GLY A 233 -20.67 -16.31 5.66
CA GLY A 233 -19.72 -15.49 4.90
C GLY A 233 -18.92 -14.55 5.79
N THR A 234 -18.48 -15.00 6.97
CA THR A 234 -17.64 -14.20 7.88
C THR A 234 -16.30 -14.90 8.17
N LEU A 235 -15.22 -14.11 8.25
CA LEU A 235 -13.93 -14.51 8.80
C LEU A 235 -13.79 -13.91 10.18
N HIS A 236 -13.48 -14.77 11.14
CA HIS A 236 -13.06 -14.36 12.46
C HIS A 236 -11.54 -14.47 12.50
N ILE A 237 -10.88 -13.31 12.58
CA ILE A 237 -9.43 -13.16 12.58
C ILE A 237 -8.99 -12.95 14.02
N TYR A 238 -8.17 -13.85 14.54
CA TYR A 238 -7.54 -13.73 15.85
C TYR A 238 -6.06 -13.40 15.67
N PHE A 239 -5.56 -12.38 16.36
CA PHE A 239 -4.17 -11.97 16.28
C PHE A 239 -3.31 -12.90 17.15
N LYS A 240 -2.23 -13.43 16.59
CA LYS A 240 -1.33 -14.31 17.34
C LYS A 240 -0.41 -13.55 18.29
N ASN A 241 0.10 -12.41 17.83
CA ASN A 241 1.10 -11.63 18.56
C ASN A 241 0.46 -10.33 19.10
N LYS A 242 0.33 -10.26 20.43
CA LYS A 242 -0.25 -9.11 21.12
C LYS A 242 0.59 -7.83 20.97
N LYS A 243 1.92 -7.94 20.92
CA LYS A 243 2.82 -6.80 20.69
C LYS A 243 2.61 -6.18 19.31
N HIS A 244 2.45 -7.01 18.28
CA HIS A 244 2.17 -6.51 16.93
C HIS A 244 0.78 -5.85 16.85
N LEU A 245 -0.21 -6.41 17.56
CA LEU A 245 -1.53 -5.79 17.66
C LEU A 245 -1.49 -4.45 18.42
N ALA A 246 -0.71 -4.35 19.49
CA ALA A 246 -0.51 -3.09 20.20
C ALA A 246 0.15 -2.02 19.31
N MET A 247 1.14 -2.42 18.50
CA MET A 247 1.73 -1.55 17.49
C MET A 247 0.72 -1.09 16.43
N PHE A 248 -0.14 -2.00 15.96
CA PHE A 248 -1.23 -1.67 15.05
C PHE A 248 -2.20 -0.63 15.66
N ASN A 249 -2.64 -0.84 16.91
CA ASN A 249 -3.50 0.10 17.62
C ASN A 249 -2.83 1.47 17.80
N TYR A 250 -1.53 1.50 18.10
CA TYR A 250 -0.76 2.73 18.23
C TYR A 250 -0.70 3.51 16.92
N MET A 251 -0.33 2.84 15.81
CA MET A 251 -0.29 3.46 14.49
C MET A 251 -1.67 3.97 14.06
N ALA A 252 -2.74 3.24 14.35
CA ALA A 252 -4.11 3.70 14.11
C ALA A 252 -4.48 4.93 14.95
N GLY A 253 -4.11 4.94 16.23
CA GLY A 253 -4.33 6.07 17.13
C GLY A 253 -3.59 7.33 16.69
N ARG A 254 -2.35 7.18 16.20
CA ARG A 254 -1.57 8.27 15.57
C ARG A 254 -2.26 8.79 14.31
N GLY A 255 -2.62 7.90 13.37
CA GLY A 255 -3.25 8.28 12.10
C GLY A 255 -4.62 8.97 12.26
N LYS A 256 -5.33 8.68 13.37
CA LYS A 256 -6.59 9.33 13.74
C LYS A 256 -6.43 10.58 14.62
N ALA A 257 -5.20 10.95 14.97
CA ALA A 257 -4.92 12.01 15.94
C ALA A 257 -5.63 11.82 17.29
N TRP A 258 -5.79 10.56 17.74
CA TRP A 258 -6.34 10.23 19.06
C TRP A 258 -5.29 10.36 20.17
N LEU A 259 -4.02 10.28 19.80
CA LEU A 259 -2.89 10.43 20.70
C LEU A 259 -2.46 11.90 20.69
N SER A 260 -2.13 12.43 21.87
CA SER A 260 -1.67 13.81 22.00
C SER A 260 -0.39 14.04 21.19
N GLU A 261 -0.16 15.29 20.79
CA GLU A 261 1.11 15.69 20.19
C GLU A 261 2.26 15.38 21.16
N GLY A 262 3.34 14.79 20.65
CA GLY A 262 4.47 14.29 21.43
C GLY A 262 4.22 13.04 22.29
N PHE A 263 3.07 12.35 22.13
CA PHE A 263 2.85 11.06 22.77
C PHE A 263 3.89 10.02 22.30
N ALA A 264 4.57 9.39 23.27
CA ALA A 264 5.70 8.49 23.10
C ALA A 264 7.08 9.16 22.88
N ASP A 265 7.20 10.49 22.92
CA ASP A 265 8.49 11.17 22.76
C ASP A 265 9.38 11.03 24.01
N LYS A 266 8.77 11.14 25.20
CA LYS A 266 9.46 10.96 26.47
C LYS A 266 9.51 9.48 26.87
N PRO A 267 10.59 9.03 27.56
CA PRO A 267 10.69 7.66 28.04
C PRO A 267 9.46 7.25 28.87
N TYR A 268 9.03 5.99 28.74
CA TYR A 268 7.89 5.45 29.50
C TYR A 268 7.94 5.75 31.00
N ASP A 269 9.14 5.70 31.59
CA ASP A 269 9.32 5.92 33.02
C ASP A 269 8.97 7.37 33.42
N ASP A 270 9.14 8.32 32.50
CA ASP A 270 8.84 9.76 32.66
C ASP A 270 7.40 10.13 32.25
N MET A 271 6.59 9.15 31.80
CA MET A 271 5.18 9.37 31.49
C MET A 271 4.34 9.56 32.75
N ASN A 272 3.33 10.43 32.65
CA ASN A 272 2.31 10.59 33.69
C ASN A 272 1.33 9.41 33.67
N ASP A 273 0.48 9.32 34.70
CA ASP A 273 -0.44 8.18 34.84
C ASP A 273 -1.43 8.07 33.67
N SER A 274 -1.94 9.20 33.17
CA SER A 274 -2.86 9.21 32.02
C SER A 274 -2.21 8.68 30.74
N GLU A 275 -0.95 9.03 30.47
CA GLU A 275 -0.20 8.50 29.33
C GLU A 275 0.06 7.00 29.49
N LYS A 276 0.41 6.55 30.70
CA LYS A 276 0.59 5.12 31.02
C LYS A 276 -0.71 4.34 30.87
N GLU A 277 -1.85 4.94 31.19
CA GLU A 277 -3.18 4.35 30.94
C GLU A 277 -3.47 4.20 29.45
N ILE A 278 -3.11 5.18 28.62
CA ILE A 278 -3.23 5.07 27.16
C ILE A 278 -2.36 3.91 26.64
N VAL A 279 -1.11 3.78 27.12
CA VAL A 279 -0.23 2.66 26.76
C VAL A 279 -0.88 1.31 27.06
N ARG A 280 -1.48 1.16 28.24
CA ARG A 280 -2.22 -0.06 28.63
C ARG A 280 -3.45 -0.27 27.76
N ALA A 281 -4.20 0.80 27.44
CA ALA A 281 -5.40 0.72 26.60
C ALA A 281 -5.08 0.28 25.16
N LEU A 282 -3.93 0.69 24.62
CA LEU A 282 -3.43 0.23 23.32
C LEU A 282 -3.04 -1.26 23.33
N GLY A 283 -2.79 -1.84 24.51
CA GLY A 283 -2.46 -3.24 24.71
C GLY A 283 -0.95 -3.52 24.84
N PHE A 284 -0.14 -2.50 25.10
CA PHE A 284 1.29 -2.69 25.37
C PHE A 284 1.55 -3.08 26.82
N GLU A 285 2.49 -4.01 27.00
CA GLU A 285 3.22 -4.14 28.25
C GLU A 285 4.30 -3.03 28.35
N PRO A 286 4.66 -2.57 29.56
CA PRO A 286 5.64 -1.49 29.74
C PRO A 286 6.94 -1.70 28.97
N GLU A 287 7.49 -2.91 29.01
CA GLU A 287 8.75 -3.24 28.34
C GLU A 287 8.63 -3.26 26.81
N ASP A 288 7.49 -3.74 26.30
CA ASP A 288 7.22 -3.72 24.85
C ASP A 288 7.07 -2.29 24.33
N PHE A 289 6.47 -1.40 25.12
CA PHE A 289 6.38 0.02 24.78
C PHE A 289 7.75 0.69 24.78
N LYS A 290 8.60 0.45 25.79
CA LYS A 290 9.98 0.96 25.82
C LYS A 290 10.77 0.52 24.60
N GLN A 291 10.67 -0.76 24.21
CA GLN A 291 11.32 -1.26 22.99
C GLN A 291 10.80 -0.58 21.73
N MET A 292 9.49 -0.33 21.64
CA MET A 292 8.90 0.41 20.52
C MET A 292 9.45 1.84 20.44
N GLN A 293 9.58 2.56 21.55
CA GLN A 293 10.16 3.91 21.59
C GLN A 293 11.61 3.93 21.09
N LEU A 294 12.41 2.90 21.44
CA LEU A 294 13.78 2.76 20.93
C LEU A 294 13.84 2.57 19.41
N LEU A 295 12.85 1.87 18.84
CA LEU A 295 12.75 1.65 17.39
C LEU A 295 12.26 2.92 16.64
N GLN A 296 11.36 3.68 17.25
CA GLN A 296 10.89 4.96 16.71
C GLN A 296 11.99 6.01 16.63
N ASN A 297 12.77 6.17 17.71
CA ASN A 297 13.88 7.13 17.78
C ASN A 297 14.99 6.85 16.75
N LYS A 298 15.10 5.61 16.26
CA LYS A 298 16.04 5.23 15.19
C LYS A 298 15.47 5.43 13.77
N ARG A 299 14.25 5.97 13.64
CA ARG A 299 13.45 5.96 12.40
C ARG A 299 13.39 4.57 11.75
N GLN A 300 13.46 3.51 12.57
CA GLN A 300 13.71 2.15 12.11
C GLN A 300 12.47 1.43 11.60
N TYR A 301 11.26 1.88 11.96
CA TYR A 301 10.04 1.31 11.41
C TYR A 301 9.93 1.53 9.88
N ILE A 302 10.57 2.59 9.35
CA ILE A 302 10.65 2.90 7.92
C ILE A 302 11.98 2.45 7.29
N LYS A 303 13.08 2.30 8.05
CA LYS A 303 14.30 1.65 7.52
C LYS A 303 14.13 0.15 7.22
N MET A 304 12.96 -0.43 7.51
CA MET A 304 12.57 -1.74 6.97
C MET A 304 12.00 -1.63 5.53
N LEU A 305 11.73 -0.41 5.05
CA LEU A 305 11.19 -0.04 3.73
C LEU A 305 12.25 0.45 2.72
N THR A 306 13.52 0.48 3.12
CA THR A 306 14.71 0.81 2.30
C THR A 306 15.79 -0.24 2.53
#